data_AF-A0A5M4ER45-F1
#
_entry.id   AF-A0A5M4ER45-F1
#
_cell.length_a   1.000
_cell.length_b   1.000
_cell.length_c   1.000
_cell.angle_alpha   90.00
_cell.angle_beta   90.00
_cell.angle_gamma   90.00
#
_symmetry.space_group_name_H-M   'P 1'
#
loop_
_entity.id
_entity.type
_entity.pdbx_description
1 polymer ?
#
loop_
_entity_poly.entity_id
_entity_poly.type
_entity_poly.pdbx_seq_one_letter_code
_entity_poly.pdbx_strand_id
1 'polypeptide(L)' 'PGPMNEGVEISSEVAHGAQSVIEEQVRNGVAVRMAVLYTLCAPGNSVPAFQNGGSSESN' A
#
# COMPACT_ATOMS: atom_id res chain seq x y z
N PRO A 1 -5.23 9.15 3.50
CA PRO A 1 -6.36 8.24 3.81
C PRO A 1 -7.69 8.97 3.60
N GLY A 2 -8.68 8.36 2.94
CA GLY A 2 -9.87 9.09 2.46
C GLY A 2 -11.22 8.65 3.08
N PRO A 3 -12.29 9.46 2.94
CA PRO A 3 -12.30 10.87 2.55
C PRO A 3 -11.73 11.77 3.67
N MET A 4 -11.20 12.94 3.31
CA MET A 4 -10.62 13.89 4.25
C MET A 4 -11.37 15.22 4.21
N ASN A 5 -11.52 15.88 5.37
CA ASN A 5 -12.13 17.19 5.45
C ASN A 5 -11.06 18.30 5.30
N GLU A 6 -10.78 18.69 4.06
CA GLU A 6 -9.85 19.77 3.73
C GLU A 6 -10.24 21.10 4.37
N GLY A 7 -9.26 21.83 4.88
CA GLY A 7 -9.47 23.12 5.55
C GLY A 7 -10.00 23.00 7.00
N VAL A 8 -10.31 21.79 7.47
CA VAL A 8 -10.69 21.50 8.86
C VAL A 8 -9.68 20.56 9.52
N GLU A 9 -9.48 19.38 8.95
CA GLU A 9 -8.57 18.35 9.49
C GLU A 9 -7.13 18.53 9.02
N ILE A 10 -6.95 19.12 7.85
CA ILE A 10 -5.66 19.20 7.15
C ILE A 10 -5.71 20.31 6.09
N SER A 11 -4.59 21.02 5.94
CA SER A 11 -4.46 22.05 4.92
C SER A 11 -4.25 21.42 3.53
N SER A 12 -4.77 22.08 2.49
CA SER A 12 -4.68 21.58 1.12
C SER A 12 -3.23 21.48 0.63
N GLU A 13 -2.36 22.39 1.07
CA GLU A 13 -0.91 22.35 0.78
C GLU A 13 -0.21 21.11 1.34
N VAL A 14 -0.64 20.59 2.50
CA VAL A 14 -0.11 19.34 3.07
C VAL A 14 -0.77 18.14 2.40
N ALA A 15 -2.09 18.21 2.15
CA ALA A 15 -2.87 17.17 1.51
C ALA A 15 -2.33 16.79 0.12
N HIS A 16 -1.90 17.79 -0.66
CA HIS A 16 -1.44 17.65 -2.04
C HIS A 16 0.04 18.03 -2.22
N GLY A 17 0.76 18.26 -1.13
CA GLY A 17 2.17 18.62 -1.17
C GLY A 17 3.05 17.51 -1.72
N ALA A 18 4.28 17.85 -2.11
CA ALA A 18 5.24 16.91 -2.72
C ALA A 18 5.63 15.72 -1.83
N GLN A 19 5.34 15.77 -0.53
CA GLN A 19 5.58 14.68 0.43
C GLN A 19 4.29 13.95 0.83
N SER A 20 3.15 14.30 0.22
CA SER A 20 1.88 13.64 0.49
C SER A 20 1.87 12.23 -0.10
N VAL A 21 1.53 11.27 0.75
CA VAL A 21 1.31 9.87 0.36
C VAL A 21 -0.16 9.46 0.45
N ILE A 22 -1.07 10.43 0.61
CA ILE A 22 -2.49 10.19 0.87
C ILE A 22 -3.14 9.36 -0.25
N GLU A 23 -2.90 9.75 -1.50
CA GLU A 23 -3.43 9.04 -2.68
C GLU A 23 -2.82 7.65 -2.83
N GLU A 24 -1.52 7.52 -2.58
CA GLU A 24 -0.82 6.25 -2.62
C GLU A 24 -1.39 5.28 -1.58
N GLN A 25 -1.67 5.75 -0.36
CA GLN A 25 -2.29 4.92 0.67
C GLN A 25 -3.71 4.47 0.29
N VAL A 26 -4.52 5.35 -0.32
CA VAL A 26 -5.86 4.98 -0.79
C VAL A 26 -5.77 3.93 -1.89
N ARG A 27 -4.89 4.14 -2.88
CA ARG A 27 -4.63 3.20 -3.98
C ARG A 27 -4.17 1.84 -3.47
N ASN A 28 -3.24 1.83 -2.52
CA ASN A 28 -2.64 0.60 -1.99
C ASN A 28 -3.55 -0.15 -1.01
N GLY A 29 -4.62 0.48 -0.51
CA GLY A 29 -5.48 -0.09 0.52
C GLY A 29 -6.14 -1.42 0.14
N VAL A 30 -6.47 -1.64 -1.13
CA VAL A 30 -7.02 -2.94 -1.59
C VAL A 30 -5.96 -4.04 -1.50
N ALA A 31 -4.74 -3.78 -1.97
CA ALA A 31 -3.65 -4.75 -1.95
C ALA A 31 -3.32 -5.19 -0.52
N VAL A 32 -3.27 -4.24 0.42
CA VAL A 32 -3.03 -4.53 1.85
C VAL A 32 -4.14 -5.40 2.44
N ARG A 33 -5.41 -5.06 2.21
CA ARG A 33 -6.53 -5.88 2.70
C ARG A 33 -6.51 -7.28 2.11
N MET A 34 -6.21 -7.41 0.82
CA MET A 34 -6.09 -8.72 0.16
C MET A 34 -4.95 -9.54 0.74
N ALA A 35 -3.79 -8.93 1.01
CA ALA A 35 -2.66 -9.61 1.64
C ALA A 35 -3.02 -10.13 3.05
N VAL A 36 -3.71 -9.32 3.86
CA VAL A 36 -4.18 -9.71 5.19
C VAL A 36 -5.19 -10.85 5.11
N LEU A 37 -6.23 -10.71 4.28
CA LEU A 37 -7.26 -11.75 4.13
C LEU A 37 -6.67 -13.06 3.58
N TYR A 38 -5.75 -12.98 2.61
CA TYR A 38 -5.06 -14.15 2.09
C TYR A 38 -4.27 -14.87 3.19
N THR A 39 -3.51 -14.11 3.98
CA THR A 39 -2.72 -14.68 5.08
C THR A 39 -3.60 -15.37 6.13
N LEU A 40 -4.76 -14.79 6.45
CA LEU A 40 -5.64 -15.32 7.49
C LEU A 40 -6.56 -16.46 6.99
N CYS A 41 -7.03 -16.38 5.75
CA CYS A 41 -8.03 -17.29 5.20
C CYS A 41 -7.45 -18.40 4.31
N ALA A 42 -6.18 -18.28 3.87
CA ALA A 42 -5.47 -19.31 3.12
C ALA A 42 -4.26 -19.85 3.91
N PRO A 43 -4.48 -20.56 5.04
CA PRO A 43 -3.40 -21.09 5.86
C PRO A 43 -2.52 -22.05 5.03
N GLY A 44 -1.22 -21.75 4.95
CA GLY A 44 -0.23 -22.50 4.15
C GLY A 44 0.25 -21.76 2.90
N ASN A 45 -0.46 -20.72 2.47
CA ASN A 45 -0.01 -19.85 1.38
C ASN A 45 0.43 -18.50 1.94
N SER A 46 1.75 -18.32 2.11
CA SER A 46 2.31 -16.99 2.36
C SER A 46 2.07 -16.10 1.14
N VAL A 47 1.63 -14.86 1.35
CA VAL A 47 1.62 -13.83 0.30
C VAL A 47 3.00 -13.89 -0.38
N PRO A 48 3.08 -14.07 -1.72
CA PRO A 48 4.37 -14.17 -2.39
C PRO A 48 5.15 -12.92 -2.04
N ALA A 49 6.25 -13.10 -1.30
CA ALA A 49 7.17 -12.02 -1.01
C ALA A 49 7.52 -11.38 -2.35
N PHE A 50 7.42 -10.06 -2.45
CA PHE A 50 7.93 -9.35 -3.61
C PHE A 50 9.43 -9.61 -3.67
N GLN A 51 9.84 -10.62 -4.44
CA GLN A 51 11.23 -10.98 -4.64
C GLN A 51 11.81 -9.86 -5.49
N ASN A 52 12.52 -8.93 -4.85
CA ASN A 52 13.41 -8.02 -5.57
C ASN A 52 14.34 -8.89 -6.41
N GLY A 53 14.35 -8.65 -7.73
CA GLY A 53 15.06 -9.43 -8.71
C GLY A 53 16.53 -9.61 -8.34
N GLY A 54 16.84 -10.75 -7.74
CA GLY A 54 18.19 -11.29 -7.66
C GLY A 54 18.43 -12.06 -8.95
N SER A 55 19.08 -11.39 -9.90
CA SER A 55 19.74 -12.05 -11.02
C SER A 55 20.65 -13.15 -10.47
N SER A 56 20.26 -14.41 -10.67
CA SER A 56 21.21 -15.51 -10.75
C SER A 56 21.09 -16.10 -12.14
N GLU A 57 21.99 -15.63 -12.99
CA GLU A 57 22.33 -16.30 -14.24
C GLU A 57 22.66 -17.77 -13.94
N SER A 58 22.11 -18.62 -14.80
CA SER A 58 22.38 -20.04 -14.91
C SER A 58 23.88 -20.30 -15.03
N ASN A 59 24.39 -21.27 -14.28
CA ASN A 59 25.50 -22.12 -14.70
C ASN A 59 25.13 -23.58 -14.46
#